data_AF-A0AA38PNZ0-F1
#
_entry.id   AF-A0AA38PNZ0-F1
#
_cell.length_a   1.000
_cell.length_b   1.000
_cell.length_c   1.000
_cell.angle_alpha   90.00
_cell.angle_beta   90.00
_cell.angle_gamma   90.00
#
_symmetry.space_group_name_H-M   'P 1'
#
loop_
_entity.id
_entity.type
_entity.pdbx_description
1 polymer ?
#
loop_
_entity_poly.entity_id
_entity_poly.type
_entity_poly.pdbx_seq_one_letter_code
_entity_poly.pdbx_strand_id
1 'polypeptide(L)'
;IKQDVSFNSRVVSAHWDDSVDRWTVTLEDSQAQFLSLCTGIALRYHMPEFKGIDKFKGEVHHTLRWLEKYNFKGKKVRGIGTGATGVHMIQEL
;
A
#
# COMPACT_ATOMS: atom_id res chain seq x y z
N ILE A 1 9.22 11.38 -16.75
CA ILE A 1 8.27 10.71 -15.83
C ILE A 1 7.11 11.62 -15.43
N LYS A 2 7.29 12.89 -15.03
CA LYS A 2 6.22 13.68 -14.40
C LYS A 2 5.07 14.18 -15.30
N GLN A 3 5.25 14.33 -16.62
CA GLN A 3 4.29 15.07 -17.44
C GLN A 3 2.94 14.35 -17.61
N ASP A 4 2.95 13.01 -17.70
CA ASP A 4 1.75 12.20 -17.96
C ASP A 4 1.33 11.35 -16.74
N VAL A 5 1.76 11.74 -15.53
CA VAL A 5 1.50 11.00 -14.30
C VAL A 5 0.82 11.88 -13.27
N SER A 6 -0.44 11.57 -12.96
CA SER A 6 -1.19 12.21 -11.88
C SER A 6 -0.93 11.49 -10.55
N PHE A 7 -0.20 12.16 -9.65
CA PHE A 7 0.00 11.69 -8.27
C PHE A 7 -1.20 12.06 -7.40
N ASN A 8 -1.30 11.46 -6.20
CA ASN A 8 -2.40 11.68 -5.25
C ASN A 8 -3.80 11.43 -5.84
N SER A 9 -3.85 10.62 -6.91
CA SER A 9 -5.04 10.38 -7.72
C SER A 9 -5.40 8.91 -7.59
N ARG A 10 -6.50 8.61 -6.89
CA ARG A 10 -6.93 7.24 -6.63
C ARG A 10 -8.09 6.87 -7.54
N VAL A 11 -7.84 6.01 -8.52
CA VAL A 11 -8.90 5.34 -9.28
C VAL A 11 -9.68 4.42 -8.32
N VAL A 12 -10.99 4.63 -8.22
CA VAL A 12 -11.87 3.83 -7.32
C VAL A 12 -12.63 2.74 -8.05
N SER A 13 -12.89 2.93 -9.35
CA SER A 13 -13.52 1.94 -10.22
C SER A 13 -13.21 2.20 -11.69
N ALA A 14 -13.40 1.18 -12.51
CA ALA A 14 -13.35 1.28 -13.96
C ALA A 14 -14.39 0.32 -14.56
N HIS A 15 -15.17 0.80 -15.52
CA HIS A 15 -16.25 0.04 -16.14
C HIS A 15 -16.14 0.17 -17.66
N TRP A 16 -16.32 -0.95 -18.36
CA TRP A 16 -16.42 -0.94 -19.81
C TRP A 16 -17.84 -0.49 -20.21
N ASP A 17 -17.92 0.43 -21.17
CA ASP A 17 -19.17 0.93 -21.75
C ASP A 17 -19.24 0.51 -23.22
N ASP A 18 -20.09 -0.48 -23.51
CA ASP A 18 -20.31 -1.02 -24.86
C ASP A 18 -20.99 -0.01 -25.82
N SER A 19 -21.61 1.06 -25.31
CA SER A 19 -22.27 2.05 -26.18
C SER A 19 -21.27 2.97 -26.89
N VAL A 20 -20.06 3.09 -26.34
CA VAL A 20 -19.00 3.97 -26.82
C VAL A 20 -17.66 3.25 -27.03
N ASP A 21 -17.64 1.93 -26.83
CA ASP A 21 -16.46 1.05 -26.91
C ASP A 21 -15.25 1.57 -26.10
N ARG A 22 -15.51 2.00 -24.85
CA ARG A 22 -14.49 2.62 -23.98
C ARG A 22 -14.61 2.20 -22.53
N TRP A 23 -13.48 2.28 -21.83
CA TRP A 23 -13.40 2.27 -20.38
C TRP A 23 -13.75 3.64 -19.82
N THR A 24 -14.76 3.67 -18.96
CA THR A 24 -15.03 4.77 -18.04
C THR A 24 -14.27 4.52 -16.73
N VAL A 25 -13.28 5.36 -16.44
CA VAL A 25 -12.46 5.28 -15.22
C VAL A 25 -12.93 6.35 -14.24
N THR A 26 -13.33 5.91 -13.04
CA THR A 26 -13.76 6.81 -11.97
C THR A 26 -12.54 7.41 -11.29
N LEU A 27 -11.99 8.40 -11.99
CA LEU A 27 -11.00 9.37 -11.57
C LEU A 27 -11.20 10.56 -12.51
N GLU A 28 -11.88 11.60 -12.02
CA GLU A 28 -12.26 12.77 -12.84
C GLU A 28 -13.01 12.39 -14.15
N ASP A 29 -13.77 11.28 -14.13
CA ASP A 29 -14.56 10.74 -15.24
C ASP A 29 -13.79 10.56 -16.57
N SER A 30 -12.54 10.11 -16.44
CA SER A 30 -11.65 9.85 -17.57
C SER A 30 -12.13 8.69 -18.46
N GLN A 31 -11.95 8.83 -19.78
CA GLN A 31 -12.30 7.82 -20.78
C GLN A 31 -11.06 7.28 -21.49
N ALA A 32 -10.97 5.97 -21.68
CA ALA A 32 -9.84 5.32 -22.36
C ALA A 32 -10.28 4.17 -23.26
N GLN A 33 -9.62 3.99 -24.40
CA GLN A 33 -9.86 2.82 -25.27
C GLN A 33 -9.20 1.55 -24.69
N PHE A 34 -8.02 1.70 -24.09
CA PHE A 34 -7.26 0.62 -23.49
C PHE A 34 -6.97 0.94 -22.03
N LEU A 35 -7.02 -0.08 -21.17
CA LEU A 35 -6.74 0.04 -19.75
C LEU A 35 -5.71 -1.02 -19.35
N SER A 36 -4.54 -0.57 -18.87
CA SER A 36 -3.50 -1.44 -18.31
C SER A 36 -3.42 -1.26 -16.80
N LEU A 37 -3.76 -2.31 -16.05
CA LEU A 37 -3.83 -2.27 -14.59
C LEU A 37 -2.47 -2.63 -13.97
N CYS A 38 -1.66 -1.62 -13.68
CA CYS A 38 -0.40 -1.76 -12.95
C CYS A 38 -0.60 -1.59 -11.43
N THR A 39 -1.66 -2.17 -10.86
CA THR A 39 -2.09 -1.90 -9.48
C THR A 39 -1.28 -2.62 -8.40
N GLY A 40 -0.31 -3.46 -8.76
CA GLY A 40 0.54 -4.20 -7.83
C GLY A 40 -0.16 -5.32 -7.07
N ILE A 41 0.56 -6.42 -6.81
CA ILE A 41 0.02 -7.61 -6.12
C ILE A 41 0.18 -7.56 -4.60
N ALA A 42 1.01 -6.65 -4.08
CA ALA A 42 1.40 -6.59 -2.66
C ALA A 42 0.97 -5.30 -1.95
N LEU A 43 -0.05 -4.59 -2.46
CA LEU A 43 -0.48 -3.30 -1.89
C LEU A 43 -1.52 -3.43 -0.76
N ARG A 44 -2.14 -4.60 -0.60
CA ARG A 44 -3.03 -4.87 0.53
C ARG A 44 -2.21 -5.48 1.65
N TYR A 45 -2.03 -4.72 2.73
CA TYR A 45 -1.45 -5.27 3.94
C TYR A 45 -2.52 -5.99 4.76
N HIS A 46 -2.11 -7.05 5.45
CA HIS A 46 -2.90 -7.69 6.47
C HIS A 46 -2.31 -7.29 7.82
N MET A 47 -3.15 -6.70 8.68
CA MET A 47 -2.77 -6.47 10.08
C MET A 47 -3.32 -7.65 10.88
N PRO A 48 -2.48 -8.56 11.39
CA PRO A 48 -2.96 -9.68 12.17
C PRO A 48 -3.58 -9.19 13.47
N GLU A 49 -4.69 -9.79 13.87
CA GLU A 49 -5.27 -9.56 15.18
C GLU A 49 -4.51 -10.38 16.22
N PHE A 50 -3.93 -9.69 17.21
CA PHE A 50 -3.31 -10.33 18.37
C PHE A 50 -4.17 -10.10 19.60
N LYS A 51 -4.48 -11.19 20.31
CA LYS A 51 -5.22 -11.10 21.57
C LYS A 51 -4.48 -10.21 22.57
N GLY A 52 -5.13 -9.15 23.04
CA GLY A 52 -4.56 -8.21 24.01
C GLY A 52 -3.63 -7.15 23.42
N ILE A 53 -3.58 -6.99 22.08
CA ILE A 53 -2.76 -5.97 21.42
C ILE A 53 -3.10 -4.55 21.85
N ASP A 54 -4.36 -4.31 22.20
CA ASP A 54 -4.90 -3.06 22.75
C ASP A 54 -4.23 -2.66 24.08
N LYS A 55 -3.70 -3.64 24.83
CA LYS A 55 -2.99 -3.41 26.10
C LYS A 55 -1.51 -3.11 25.90
N PHE A 56 -0.98 -3.28 24.69
CA PHE A 56 0.41 -2.97 24.39
C PHE A 56 0.61 -1.45 24.37
N LYS A 57 1.46 -0.96 25.28
CA LYS A 57 1.73 0.48 25.42
C LYS A 57 2.79 1.01 24.45
N GLY A 58 3.42 0.12 23.68
CA GLY A 58 4.39 0.50 22.66
C GLY A 58 3.71 0.79 21.33
N GLU A 59 4.54 1.08 20.33
CA GLU A 59 4.06 1.37 18.98
C GLU A 59 4.04 0.10 18.12
N VAL A 60 3.04 0.01 17.25
CA VAL A 60 2.88 -1.11 16.31
C VAL A 60 2.86 -0.54 14.90
N HIS A 61 3.81 -1.00 14.07
CA HIS A 61 3.99 -0.53 12.70
C HIS A 61 3.90 -1.71 11.73
N HIS A 62 3.15 -1.54 10.63
CA HIS A 62 3.20 -2.45 9.49
C HIS A 62 4.21 -1.92 8.47
N THR A 63 5.06 -2.77 7.91
CA THR A 63 6.14 -2.38 6.98
C THR A 63 5.65 -1.63 5.74
N LEU A 64 4.47 -1.98 5.21
CA LEU A 64 3.82 -1.26 4.10
C LEU A 64 3.38 0.19 4.45
N ARG A 65 3.30 0.55 5.74
CA ARG A 65 2.89 1.87 6.23
C ARG A 65 3.99 2.53 7.07
N TRP A 66 5.24 2.25 6.73
CA TRP A 66 6.37 2.74 7.49
C TRP A 66 6.40 4.27 7.54
N LEU A 67 6.65 4.82 8.74
CA LEU A 67 6.90 6.24 8.89
C LEU A 67 8.35 6.51 8.47
N GLU A 68 8.56 7.39 7.49
CA GLU A 68 9.88 7.63 6.87
C GLU A 68 10.98 8.13 7.82
N LYS A 69 10.73 8.32 9.12
CA LYS A 69 11.70 8.85 10.09
C LYS A 69 11.52 8.28 11.51
N TYR A 70 11.36 6.96 11.64
CA TYR A 70 11.30 6.36 12.97
C TYR A 70 12.70 6.17 13.56
N ASN A 71 12.93 6.73 14.76
CA ASN A 71 14.18 6.55 15.49
C ASN A 71 14.10 5.29 16.38
N PHE A 72 14.91 4.28 16.03
CA PHE A 72 15.04 3.02 16.75
C PHE A 72 16.06 3.06 17.89
N LYS A 73 16.89 4.11 17.99
CA LYS A 73 17.99 4.18 18.96
C LYS A 73 17.49 4.00 20.39
N GLY A 74 18.01 2.97 21.06
CA GLY A 74 17.68 2.64 22.45
C GLY A 74 16.32 1.98 22.66
N LYS A 75 15.57 1.67 21.58
CA LYS A 75 14.28 0.98 21.67
C LYS A 75 14.48 -0.54 21.57
N LYS A 76 13.63 -1.30 22.27
CA LYS A 76 13.51 -2.75 22.09
C LYS A 76 12.48 -3.02 21.01
N VAL A 77 12.90 -3.65 19.92
CA VAL A 77 12.09 -3.89 18.72
C VAL A 77 11.87 -5.39 18.54
N ARG A 78 10.68 -5.77 18.09
CA ARG A 78 10.35 -7.16 17.73
C ARG A 78 9.69 -7.17 16.35
N GLY A 79 10.30 -7.89 15.42
CA GLY A 79 9.70 -8.20 14.13
C GLY A 79 8.72 -9.37 14.22
N ILE A 80 7.61 -9.29 13.49
CA ILE A 80 6.66 -10.39 13.29
C ILE A 80 6.61 -10.69 11.79
N GLY A 81 6.93 -11.93 11.42
CA GLY A 81 7.04 -12.39 10.04
C GLY A 81 8.50 -12.58 9.61
N THR A 82 8.75 -13.68 8.90
CA THR A 82 10.09 -14.10 8.44
C THR A 82 10.16 -14.25 6.92
N GLY A 83 9.23 -13.62 6.19
CA GLY A 83 9.34 -13.48 4.73
C GLY A 83 10.43 -12.49 4.33
N ALA A 84 10.62 -12.29 3.03
CA ALA A 84 11.67 -11.41 2.49
C ALA A 84 11.68 -10.02 3.15
N THR A 85 10.51 -9.40 3.34
CA THR A 85 10.39 -8.10 4.02
C THR A 85 10.89 -8.13 5.47
N GLY A 86 10.58 -9.19 6.22
CA GLY A 86 11.00 -9.31 7.62
C GLY A 86 12.49 -9.58 7.76
N VAL A 87 13.04 -10.46 6.91
CA VAL A 87 14.48 -10.77 6.87
C VAL A 87 15.29 -9.53 6.49
N HIS A 88 14.86 -8.77 5.49
CA HIS A 88 15.57 -7.56 5.10
C HIS A 88 15.48 -6.47 6.18
N MET A 89 14.28 -6.25 6.75
CA MET A 89 14.08 -5.24 7.79
C MET A 89 14.95 -5.49 9.02
N ILE A 90 15.04 -6.73 9.51
CA ILE A 90 15.82 -7.02 10.72
C ILE A 90 17.33 -6.85 10.53
N GLN A 91 17.82 -6.88 9.28
CA GLN A 91 19.24 -6.64 8.98
C GLN A 91 19.60 -5.15 9.04
N GLU A 92 18.64 -4.26 8.77
CA GLU A 92 18.84 -2.80 8.71
C GLU A 92 18.49 -2.08 10.03
N LEU A 93 17.79 -2.76 10.96
CA LEU A 93 17.40 -2.24 12.28
C LEU A 93 18.51 -2.38 13.32
#